data_AF-A0ABD2Z9A9-F1
#
_entry.id   AF-A0ABD2Z9A9-F1
#
_cell.length_a   1.000
_cell.length_b   1.000
_cell.length_c   1.000
_cell.angle_alpha   90.00
_cell.angle_beta   90.00
_cell.angle_gamma   90.00
#
_symmetry.space_group_name_H-M   'P 1'
#
loop_
_entity.id
_entity.type
_entity.pdbx_description
1 polymer ?
#
loop_
_entity_poly.entity_id
_entity_poly.type
_entity_poly.pdbx_seq_one_letter_code
_entity_poly.pdbx_strand_id
1 'polypeptide(L)'
;MEEAEPLLLTFVLGCYQPVSKFECRGFKWTIQGHEFVTDVRIVELRECDMVIGRNWLSSYCTLQLTWNNVIVFEEEEEVVLQIEEDQLSCAKDKQEE
;
A
#
# COMPACT_ATOMS: atom_id res chain seq x y z
N MET A 1 13.18 13.49 -3.86
CA MET A 1 13.21 12.94 -2.49
C MET A 1 13.72 14.04 -1.58
N GLU A 2 12.96 14.34 -0.54
CA GLU A 2 13.19 15.49 0.34
C GLU A 2 13.05 15.04 1.80
N GLU A 3 13.71 15.76 2.71
CA GLU A 3 13.58 15.52 4.14
C GLU A 3 12.18 15.98 4.61
N ALA A 4 11.53 15.16 5.42
CA ALA A 4 10.17 15.38 5.89
C ALA A 4 10.11 15.25 7.41
N GLU A 5 9.04 15.75 8.01
CA GLU A 5 8.81 15.55 9.44
C GLU A 5 8.80 14.05 9.77
N PRO A 6 9.62 13.59 10.75
CA PRO A 6 9.75 12.19 11.07
C PRO A 6 8.41 11.54 11.41
N LEU A 7 8.09 10.45 10.71
CA LEU A 7 6.89 9.67 10.96
C LEU A 7 7.29 8.32 11.58
N LEU A 8 6.81 8.07 12.80
CA LEU A 8 6.94 6.78 13.46
C LEU A 8 5.84 5.85 12.97
N LEU A 9 6.21 4.67 12.45
CA LEU A 9 5.24 3.67 12.04
C LEU A 9 5.16 2.55 13.08
N THR A 10 3.93 2.13 13.37
CA THR A 10 3.64 0.99 14.24
C THR A 10 2.94 -0.08 13.42
N PHE A 11 3.59 -1.23 13.27
CA PHE A 11 2.98 -2.41 12.66
C PHE A 11 2.24 -3.21 13.72
N VAL A 12 1.00 -3.62 13.42
CA VAL A 12 0.08 -4.27 14.37
C VAL A 12 0.64 -5.58 14.96
N LEU A 13 1.61 -6.22 14.29
CA LEU A 13 2.30 -7.44 14.73
C LEU A 13 3.81 -7.24 14.97
N GLY A 14 4.30 -6.00 14.94
CA GLY A 14 5.73 -5.72 14.84
C GLY A 14 6.49 -5.61 16.16
N CYS A 15 7.62 -6.33 16.25
CA CYS A 15 8.69 -6.10 17.24
C CYS A 15 9.66 -4.97 16.84
N TYR A 16 9.37 -4.24 15.76
CA TYR A 16 10.20 -3.15 15.24
C TYR A 16 9.35 -1.93 14.86
N GLN A 17 9.94 -0.75 15.03
CA GLN A 17 9.28 0.55 14.81
C GLN A 17 10.14 1.38 13.86
N PRO A 18 9.91 1.30 12.54
CA PRO A 18 10.70 2.08 11.60
C PRO A 18 10.25 3.55 11.63
N VAL A 19 11.20 4.43 11.33
CA VAL A 19 10.98 5.87 11.27
C VAL A 19 11.21 6.31 9.84
N SER A 20 10.19 6.87 9.21
CA SER A 20 10.32 7.53 7.91
C SER A 20 10.77 8.97 8.12
N LYS A 21 11.89 9.36 7.50
CA LYS A 21 12.45 10.73 7.54
C LYS A 21 12.37 11.46 6.22
N PHE A 22 11.93 10.77 5.17
CA PHE A 22 11.97 11.29 3.81
C PHE A 22 10.65 11.04 3.10
N GLU A 23 10.32 11.95 2.21
CA GLU A 23 9.20 11.83 1.30
C GLU A 23 9.66 11.94 -0.16
N CYS A 24 8.92 11.29 -1.05
CA CYS A 24 9.07 11.41 -2.48
C CYS A 24 7.73 11.86 -3.06
N ARG A 25 7.67 13.10 -3.54
CA ARG A 25 6.46 13.66 -4.14
C ARG A 25 6.35 13.28 -5.61
N GLY A 26 5.13 13.07 -6.08
CA GLY A 26 4.85 12.69 -7.47
C GLY A 26 5.52 11.39 -7.88
N PHE A 27 5.66 10.43 -6.95
CA PHE A 27 6.23 9.13 -7.24
C PHE A 27 5.34 8.37 -8.21
N LYS A 28 5.90 8.03 -9.37
CA LYS A 28 5.25 7.22 -10.39
C LYS A 28 5.52 5.76 -10.13
N TRP A 29 4.47 4.96 -10.11
CA TRP A 29 4.56 3.52 -9.89
C TRP A 29 3.52 2.80 -10.74
N THR A 30 3.74 1.50 -10.95
CA THR A 30 2.83 0.70 -11.76
C THR A 30 2.45 -0.58 -11.03
N ILE A 31 1.20 -1.00 -11.16
CA ILE A 31 0.74 -2.32 -10.74
C ILE A 31 -0.11 -2.93 -11.85
N GLN A 32 0.23 -4.15 -12.28
CA GLN A 32 -0.47 -4.87 -13.35
C GLN A 32 -0.62 -4.06 -14.66
N GLY A 33 0.37 -3.21 -14.97
CA GLY A 33 0.38 -2.38 -16.18
C GLY A 33 -0.37 -1.05 -16.06
N HIS A 34 -1.00 -0.77 -14.92
CA HIS A 34 -1.63 0.52 -14.62
C HIS A 34 -0.64 1.46 -13.94
N GLU A 35 -0.48 2.69 -14.45
CA GLU A 35 0.40 3.72 -13.88
C GLU A 35 -0.39 4.59 -12.90
N PHE A 36 0.19 4.84 -11.73
CA PHE A 36 -0.34 5.71 -10.70
C PHE A 36 0.70 6.73 -10.28
N VAL A 37 0.24 7.90 -9.84
CA VAL A 37 1.08 8.95 -9.28
C VAL A 37 0.62 9.27 -7.86
N THR A 38 1.54 9.23 -6.90
CA THR A 38 1.25 9.60 -5.52
C THR A 38 2.48 10.08 -4.78
N ASP A 39 2.26 10.89 -3.75
CA ASP A 39 3.30 11.17 -2.78
C ASP A 39 3.49 9.95 -1.86
N VAL A 40 4.74 9.60 -1.57
CA VAL A 40 5.10 8.44 -0.73
C VAL A 40 6.08 8.81 0.37
N ARG A 41 6.01 8.08 1.49
CA ARG A 41 7.00 8.11 2.56
C ARG A 41 8.02 6.98 2.36
N ILE A 42 9.30 7.28 2.54
CA ILE A 42 10.36 6.27 2.45
C ILE A 42 10.56 5.65 3.82
N VAL A 43 10.41 4.33 3.90
CA VAL A 43 10.50 3.54 5.13
C VAL A 43 11.15 2.20 4.81
N GLU A 44 11.95 1.68 5.74
CA GLU A 44 12.47 0.33 5.65
C GLU A 44 11.34 -0.68 5.92
N LEU A 45 10.94 -1.40 4.88
CA LEU A 45 9.97 -2.49 4.94
C LEU A 45 10.72 -3.82 4.81
N ARG A 46 10.20 -4.86 5.47
CA ARG A 46 10.84 -6.20 5.49
C ARG A 46 10.13 -7.24 4.63
N GLU A 47 8.80 -7.17 4.56
CA GLU A 47 7.95 -8.22 4.00
C GLU A 47 7.18 -7.77 2.75
N CYS A 48 7.25 -6.48 2.42
CA CYS A 48 6.60 -5.92 1.23
C CYS A 48 7.42 -4.75 0.70
N ASP A 49 7.23 -4.43 -0.58
CA ASP A 49 7.92 -3.32 -1.23
C ASP A 49 7.23 -1.97 -0.99
N MET A 50 5.91 -1.97 -0.80
CA MET A 50 5.13 -0.76 -0.62
C MET A 50 3.86 -1.02 0.21
N VAL A 51 3.54 -0.08 1.10
CA VAL A 51 2.27 -0.05 1.84
C VAL A 51 1.40 1.05 1.28
N ILE A 52 0.22 0.68 0.78
CA ILE A 52 -0.78 1.64 0.31
C ILE A 52 -1.76 1.92 1.44
N GLY A 53 -1.75 3.16 1.93
CA GLY A 53 -2.63 3.61 3.00
C GLY A 53 -4.00 4.05 2.50
N ARG A 54 -4.95 4.21 3.44
CA ARG A 54 -6.28 4.76 3.18
C ARG A 54 -6.26 6.11 2.47
N ASN A 55 -5.24 6.93 2.73
CA ASN A 55 -5.12 8.29 2.18
C ASN A 55 -5.01 8.28 0.65
N TRP A 56 -4.26 7.31 0.11
CA TRP A 56 -4.19 7.07 -1.32
C TRP A 56 -5.53 6.56 -1.82
N LEU A 57 -6.09 5.54 -1.15
CA LEU A 57 -7.40 4.95 -1.51
C LEU A 57 -8.55 5.96 -1.53
N SER A 58 -8.52 6.98 -0.66
CA SER A 58 -9.54 8.03 -0.64
C SER A 58 -9.39 9.06 -1.76
N SER A 59 -8.20 9.14 -2.37
CA SER A 59 -7.93 10.06 -3.48
C SER A 59 -8.47 9.52 -4.81
N TYR A 60 -8.64 8.20 -4.92
CA TYR A 60 -9.28 7.53 -6.05
C TYR A 60 -10.73 7.24 -5.66
N CYS A 61 -11.69 7.75 -6.45
CA CYS A 61 -13.09 7.80 -6.08
C CYS A 61 -13.72 6.40 -6.11
N THR A 62 -13.61 5.69 -4.98
CA THR A 62 -14.19 4.38 -4.67
C THR A 62 -13.20 3.24 -4.85
N LEU A 63 -13.15 2.39 -3.83
CA LEU A 63 -12.45 1.11 -3.86
C LEU A 63 -13.46 0.03 -3.47
N GLN A 64 -13.53 -1.04 -4.24
CA GLN A 64 -14.26 -2.25 -3.85
C GLN A 64 -13.26 -3.39 -3.62
N LEU A 65 -13.23 -3.88 -2.40
CA LEU A 65 -12.48 -5.07 -2.02
C LEU A 65 -13.38 -6.29 -2.19
N THR A 66 -12.98 -7.20 -3.07
CA THR A 66 -13.58 -8.54 -3.22
C THR A 66 -12.62 -9.59 -2.65
N TRP A 67 -13.01 -10.87 -2.61
CA TRP A 67 -12.16 -11.93 -2.05
C TRP A 67 -10.80 -12.05 -2.76
N ASN A 68 -10.77 -11.85 -4.08
CA ASN A 68 -9.56 -12.04 -4.90
C ASN A 68 -9.10 -10.77 -5.61
N ASN A 69 -9.88 -9.70 -5.59
CA ASN A 69 -9.58 -8.52 -6.38
C ASN A 69 -9.78 -7.24 -5.58
N VAL A 70 -8.93 -6.26 -5.88
CA VAL A 70 -9.10 -4.88 -5.47
C VAL A 70 -9.53 -4.09 -6.70
N ILE A 71 -10.75 -3.56 -6.68
CA ILE A 71 -11.28 -2.74 -7.77
C ILE A 71 -11.08 -1.27 -7.38
N VAL A 72 -10.31 -0.55 -8.20
CA VAL A 72 -10.05 0.89 -8.07
C VAL A 72 -10.85 1.61 -9.16
N PHE A 73 -11.60 2.64 -8.81
CA PHE A 73 -12.28 3.49 -9.78
C PHE A 73 -11.46 4.78 -10.00
N GLU A 74 -10.90 4.93 -11.20
CA GLU A 74 -10.12 6.10 -11.61
C GLU A 74 -10.85 6.82 -12.74
N GLU A 75 -11.29 8.07 -12.52
CA GLU A 75 -11.96 8.89 -13.54
C GLU A 75 -13.12 8.21 -14.31
N GLU A 76 -13.90 7.37 -13.62
CA GLU A 76 -14.99 6.52 -14.17
C GLU A 76 -14.53 5.22 -14.89
N GLU A 77 -13.23 4.95 -14.99
CA GLU A 77 -12.69 3.66 -15.40
C GLU A 77 -12.53 2.70 -14.21
N GLU A 78 -12.91 1.44 -14.42
CA GLU A 78 -12.76 0.36 -13.45
C GLU A 78 -11.43 -0.36 -13.68
N VAL A 79 -10.50 -0.20 -12.74
CA VAL A 79 -9.22 -0.91 -12.72
C VAL A 79 -9.30 -2.07 -11.73
N VAL A 80 -9.28 -3.30 -12.24
CA VAL A 80 -9.34 -4.51 -11.44
C VAL A 80 -7.93 -5.04 -11.18
N LEU A 81 -7.47 -4.93 -9.94
CA LEU A 81 -6.19 -5.48 -9.49
C LEU A 81 -6.39 -6.88 -8.93
N GLN A 82 -5.78 -7.87 -9.59
CA GLN A 82 -5.82 -9.28 -9.18
C GLN A 82 -4.86 -9.52 -8.02
N ILE A 83 -5.34 -10.12 -6.93
CA ILE A 83 -4.46 -10.50 -5.81
C ILE A 83 -3.96 -11.93 -6.06
N GLU A 84 -2.65 -12.09 -6.20
CA GLU A 84 -2.04 -13.42 -6.22
C GLU A 84 -2.08 -14.02 -4.81
N GLU A 85 -2.69 -15.21 -4.66
CA GLU A 85 -2.90 -15.87 -3.37
C GLU A 85 -1.60 -16.25 -2.63
N ASP A 86 -0.47 -16.25 -3.34
CA ASP A 86 0.84 -16.69 -2.85
C ASP A 86 1.53 -15.63 -1.96
N GLN A 87 1.04 -14.39 -1.96
CA GLN A 87 1.56 -13.29 -1.12
C GLN A 87 0.69 -12.97 0.10
N LEU A 88 -0.38 -13.76 0.33
CA LEU A 88 -1.26 -13.59 1.50
C LEU A 88 -0.74 -14.26 2.79
N SER A 89 0.54 -14.63 2.83
CA SER A 89 1.14 -15.36 3.97
C SER A 89 1.02 -14.58 5.29
N CYS A 90 1.10 -13.25 5.26
CA CYS A 90 0.97 -12.41 6.46
C CYS A 90 -0.40 -12.51 7.16
N ALA A 91 -1.44 -13.01 6.48
CA ALA A 91 -2.80 -13.12 7.03
C ALA A 91 -3.21 -14.57 7.39
N LYS A 92 -2.43 -15.58 6.97
CA LYS A 92 -2.76 -17.00 7.20
C LYS A 92 -2.28 -17.52 8.55
N ASP A 93 -1.43 -16.79 9.26
CA ASP A 93 -1.00 -17.14 10.62
C ASP A 93 -2.00 -16.64 11.66
N LYS A 94 -3.26 -17.13 11.65
CA LYS A 94 -4.22 -17.01 12.77
C LYS A 94 -5.57 -17.71 12.50
N GLN A 95 -5.58 -19.02 12.28
CA GLN A 95 -6.72 -19.87 12.66
C GLN A 95 -6.22 -21.24 13.12
N GLU A 96 -5.69 -21.30 14.35
CA GLU A 96 -5.66 -22.52 15.16
C GLU A 96 -5.43 -22.13 16.63
N GLU A 97 -6.53 -21.88 17.35
CA GLU A 97 -6.75 -22.29 18.75
C GLU A 97 -8.23 -22.15 19.12
#